data_AF-A0A1F4HSG5-F1
#
_entry.id   AF-A0A1F4HSG5-F1
#
_cell.length_a   1.000
_cell.length_b   1.000
_cell.length_c   1.000
_cell.angle_alpha   90.00
_cell.angle_beta   90.00
_cell.angle_gamma   90.00
#
_symmetry.space_group_name_H-M   'P 1'
#
loop_
_entity.id
_entity.type
_entity.pdbx_description
1 polymer ?
#
loop_
_entity_poly.entity_id
_entity_poly.type
_entity_poly.pdbx_seq_one_letter_code
_entity_poly.pdbx_strand_id
1 'polypeptide(L)'
;MHPWAFRARFRRTAFGWKGSKLAIERIHEALTEIRAVARQDAATAAEGAVLFLEKLSPALSQIDSSSGSLGNATYSAVRELVTLIGSAPVDAAVRKKWLDRLFEAIQKDDPPYIEHLGDHWGDLCANTELASVWADQLLPTQRSVLRDRQRGTYAFFSGTTLCYSALFTAGRHDELLGLLAMDPRPIWQYLVWGARVLAARGQVDDAIAYARQHAGSTTSLETIARFAEEALLKANRRAEAFDQFALLANQANSNLSTFRALSKKYPELAPDKLLGHLIASTPGEPGKWFATAKTLKLFDRATQLAWASPCDPKTLTRAARDHLTKQPGFAMQAALAALHWMSMGHGYELTGLDVHEAHRLAIEGATNAQQTERAQATIEQVLAPDRPMSAWLRRSLGITP
;
A
#
# COMPACT_ATOMS: atom_id res chain seq x y z
N MET A 1 35.85 1.75 0.32
CA MET A 1 34.54 1.18 -0.07
C MET A 1 33.92 0.56 1.16
N HIS A 2 32.71 0.96 1.56
CA HIS A 2 32.02 0.42 2.74
C HIS A 2 31.75 -1.09 2.58
N PRO A 3 32.01 -1.93 3.60
CA PRO A 3 31.84 -3.38 3.52
C PRO A 3 30.36 -3.78 3.71
N TRP A 4 29.56 -3.64 2.65
CA TRP A 4 28.14 -4.00 2.66
C TRP A 4 27.90 -5.51 2.83
N ALA A 5 27.24 -5.91 3.92
CA ALA A 5 26.90 -7.29 4.24
C ALA A 5 25.91 -7.90 3.24
N PHE A 6 24.95 -7.10 2.75
CA PHE A 6 23.99 -7.57 1.74
C PHE A 6 24.68 -8.10 0.47
N ARG A 7 25.90 -7.67 0.12
CA ARG A 7 26.59 -8.13 -1.10
C ARG A 7 26.80 -9.64 -1.12
N ALA A 8 27.10 -10.24 0.02
CA ALA A 8 27.29 -11.69 0.14
C ALA A 8 25.96 -12.47 0.03
N ARG A 9 24.85 -11.82 0.39
CA ARG A 9 23.50 -12.38 0.41
C ARG A 9 22.82 -12.27 -0.96
N PHE A 10 23.09 -11.20 -1.71
CA PHE A 10 22.55 -10.94 -3.05
C PHE A 10 23.58 -11.26 -4.14
N ARG A 11 24.01 -12.53 -4.17
CA ARG A 11 24.75 -13.10 -5.31
C ARG A 11 23.76 -13.48 -6.41
N ARG A 12 24.23 -13.59 -7.66
CA ARG A 12 23.38 -14.05 -8.77
C ARG A 12 22.78 -15.41 -8.41
N THR A 13 21.49 -15.58 -8.67
CA THR A 13 20.71 -16.78 -8.34
C THR A 13 20.85 -17.24 -6.87
N ALA A 14 20.96 -16.31 -5.92
CA ALA A 14 21.17 -16.63 -4.51
C ALA A 14 19.97 -17.32 -3.84
N PHE A 15 18.78 -17.21 -4.42
CA PHE A 15 17.55 -17.76 -3.89
C PHE A 15 16.96 -18.79 -4.86
N GLY A 16 16.41 -19.88 -4.32
CA GLY A 16 15.72 -20.90 -5.12
C GLY A 16 14.23 -20.58 -5.34
N TRP A 17 13.55 -21.44 -6.11
CA TRP A 17 12.15 -21.29 -6.53
C TRP A 17 11.18 -20.88 -5.41
N LYS A 18 11.25 -21.54 -4.24
CA LYS A 18 10.39 -21.26 -3.07
C LYS A 18 10.97 -20.20 -2.11
N GLY A 19 11.88 -19.37 -2.61
CA GLY A 19 12.71 -18.46 -1.82
C GLY A 19 12.09 -17.11 -1.46
N SER A 20 10.84 -16.83 -1.86
CA SER A 20 10.24 -15.49 -1.78
C SER A 20 10.25 -14.92 -0.36
N LYS A 21 9.90 -15.71 0.66
CA LYS A 21 9.92 -15.27 2.07
C LYS A 21 11.33 -14.84 2.52
N LEU A 22 12.33 -15.69 2.30
CA LEU A 22 13.70 -15.40 2.68
C LEU A 22 14.25 -14.19 1.91
N ALA A 23 13.96 -14.08 0.62
CA ALA A 23 14.35 -12.94 -0.19
C ALA A 23 13.78 -11.61 0.35
N ILE A 24 12.50 -11.59 0.72
CA ILE A 24 11.85 -10.41 1.33
C ILE A 24 12.52 -10.05 2.66
N GLU A 25 12.81 -11.04 3.51
CA GLU A 25 13.56 -10.82 4.76
C GLU A 25 14.94 -10.20 4.48
N ARG A 26 15.69 -10.72 3.49
CA ARG A 26 17.00 -10.17 3.12
C ARG A 26 16.92 -8.78 2.51
N ILE A 27 15.85 -8.44 1.79
CA ILE A 27 15.62 -7.08 1.29
C ILE A 27 15.46 -6.12 2.47
N HIS A 28 14.62 -6.48 3.46
CA HIS A 28 14.44 -5.64 4.64
C HIS A 28 15.72 -5.45 5.47
N GLU A 29 16.56 -6.48 5.58
CA GLU A 29 17.87 -6.39 6.22
C GLU A 29 18.80 -5.42 5.48
N ALA A 30 18.88 -5.51 4.15
CA ALA A 30 19.69 -4.61 3.33
C ALA A 30 19.21 -3.16 3.43
N LEU A 31 17.89 -2.91 3.41
CA LEU A 31 17.32 -1.59 3.64
C LEU A 31 17.69 -1.06 5.05
N THR A 32 17.62 -1.91 6.07
CA THR A 32 18.00 -1.54 7.43
C THR A 32 19.49 -1.17 7.53
N GLU A 33 20.35 -1.94 6.89
CA GLU A 33 21.78 -1.67 6.79
C GLU A 33 22.07 -0.32 6.11
N ILE A 34 21.45 -0.07 4.94
CA ILE A 34 21.59 1.19 4.19
C ILE A 34 21.10 2.38 5.02
N ARG A 35 19.93 2.26 5.67
CA ARG A 35 19.40 3.32 6.55
C ARG A 35 20.33 3.63 7.72
N ALA A 36 20.97 2.62 8.29
CA ALA A 36 21.90 2.83 9.41
C ALA A 36 23.09 3.69 8.97
N VAL A 37 23.66 3.41 7.80
CA VAL A 37 24.74 4.21 7.21
C VAL A 37 24.25 5.62 6.83
N ALA A 38 23.04 5.74 6.28
CA ALA A 38 22.46 7.02 5.85
C ALA A 38 22.36 8.06 6.97
N ARG A 39 22.29 7.62 8.24
CA ARG A 39 22.28 8.52 9.41
C ARG A 39 23.62 9.23 9.63
N GLN A 40 24.70 8.69 9.09
CA GLN A 40 26.06 9.20 9.30
C GLN A 40 26.66 9.73 7.99
N ASP A 41 26.44 9.02 6.88
CA ASP A 41 26.99 9.34 5.58
C ASP A 41 25.97 9.02 4.46
N ALA A 42 25.29 10.07 4.00
CA ALA A 42 24.28 9.97 2.95
C ALA A 42 24.88 9.57 1.58
N ALA A 43 26.10 10.01 1.27
CA ALA A 43 26.75 9.70 -0.01
C ALA A 43 27.14 8.23 -0.07
N THR A 44 27.75 7.70 0.98
CA THR A 44 28.08 6.28 1.09
C THR A 44 26.81 5.42 1.07
N ALA A 45 25.76 5.82 1.80
CA ALA A 45 24.49 5.09 1.79
C ALA A 45 23.85 5.05 0.40
N ALA A 46 23.89 6.14 -0.36
CA ALA A 46 23.37 6.19 -1.72
C ALA A 46 24.19 5.34 -2.71
N GLU A 47 25.51 5.32 -2.59
CA GLU A 47 26.36 4.35 -3.32
C GLU A 47 25.97 2.90 -2.98
N GLY A 48 25.67 2.62 -1.71
CA GLY A 48 25.15 1.33 -1.25
C GLY A 48 23.78 0.99 -1.84
N ALA A 49 22.88 1.97 -1.93
CA ALA A 49 21.57 1.84 -2.53
C ALA A 49 21.66 1.50 -4.03
N VAL A 50 22.50 2.22 -4.78
CA VAL A 50 22.79 1.92 -6.20
C VAL A 50 23.30 0.49 -6.33
N LEU A 51 24.29 0.11 -5.51
CA LEU A 51 24.85 -1.25 -5.51
C LEU A 51 23.83 -2.33 -5.18
N PHE A 52 22.90 -2.05 -4.28
CA PHE A 52 21.85 -3.01 -3.92
C PHE A 52 20.84 -3.20 -5.05
N LEU A 53 20.43 -2.11 -5.71
CA LEU A 53 19.52 -2.15 -6.86
C LEU A 53 20.11 -2.93 -8.04
N GLU A 54 21.39 -2.75 -8.35
CA GLU A 54 22.11 -3.56 -9.36
C GLU A 54 22.07 -5.07 -9.08
N LYS A 55 21.99 -5.45 -7.80
CA LYS A 55 22.05 -6.84 -7.36
C LYS A 55 20.70 -7.50 -7.22
N LEU A 56 19.63 -6.71 -7.21
CA LEU A 56 18.30 -7.18 -6.85
C LEU A 56 17.81 -8.24 -7.84
N SER A 57 17.61 -7.86 -9.10
CA SER A 57 17.04 -8.75 -10.11
C SER A 57 17.90 -9.98 -10.40
N PRO A 58 19.24 -9.86 -10.56
CA PRO A 58 20.10 -11.03 -10.75
C PRO A 58 20.06 -12.02 -9.59
N ALA A 59 19.83 -11.57 -8.35
CA ALA A 59 19.72 -12.45 -7.19
C ALA A 59 18.37 -13.17 -7.13
N LEU A 60 17.30 -12.50 -7.54
CA LEU A 60 15.91 -12.95 -7.43
C LEU A 60 15.41 -13.75 -8.65
N SER A 61 16.21 -13.86 -9.71
CA SER A 61 15.77 -14.36 -11.03
C SER A 61 15.30 -15.83 -11.07
N GLN A 62 15.47 -16.60 -10.00
CA GLN A 62 15.07 -18.01 -9.91
C GLN A 62 13.88 -18.25 -8.96
N ILE A 63 13.31 -17.19 -8.40
CA ILE A 63 12.18 -17.26 -7.47
C ILE A 63 10.85 -17.25 -8.24
N ASP A 64 9.88 -18.03 -7.77
CA ASP A 64 8.48 -17.89 -8.16
C ASP A 64 7.87 -16.63 -7.52
N SER A 65 7.66 -15.61 -8.35
CA SER A 65 7.08 -14.32 -7.93
C SER A 65 5.58 -14.21 -8.19
N SER A 66 4.90 -15.29 -8.61
CA SER A 66 3.47 -15.29 -8.98
C SER A 66 2.52 -14.79 -7.88
N SER A 67 2.89 -14.97 -6.61
CA SER A 67 2.10 -14.44 -5.47
C SER A 67 2.06 -12.91 -5.38
N GLY A 68 2.90 -12.18 -6.13
CA GLY A 68 3.03 -10.72 -6.07
C GLY A 68 3.71 -10.17 -4.81
N SER A 69 3.89 -10.99 -3.77
CA SER A 69 4.51 -10.56 -2.50
C SER A 69 5.95 -10.04 -2.67
N LEU A 70 6.74 -10.73 -3.50
CA LEU A 70 8.11 -10.31 -3.82
C LEU A 70 8.12 -9.01 -4.61
N GLY A 71 7.28 -8.88 -5.64
CA GLY A 71 7.15 -7.66 -6.42
C GLY A 71 6.76 -6.45 -5.56
N ASN A 72 5.85 -6.61 -4.60
CA ASN A 72 5.50 -5.55 -3.65
C ASN A 72 6.69 -5.13 -2.76
N ALA A 73 7.52 -6.09 -2.34
CA ALA A 73 8.70 -5.81 -1.53
C ALA A 73 9.79 -5.07 -2.35
N THR A 74 10.04 -5.49 -3.59
CA THR A 74 11.01 -4.82 -4.48
C THR A 74 10.52 -3.42 -4.86
N TYR A 75 9.23 -3.26 -5.18
CA TYR A 75 8.60 -1.96 -5.43
C TYR A 75 8.78 -0.99 -4.26
N SER A 76 8.53 -1.47 -3.03
CA SER A 76 8.71 -0.66 -1.82
C SER A 76 10.17 -0.29 -1.59
N ALA A 77 11.11 -1.22 -1.83
CA ALA A 77 12.54 -0.97 -1.73
C ALA A 77 13.01 0.08 -2.75
N VAL A 78 12.59 -0.03 -4.02
CA VAL A 78 12.92 0.95 -5.07
C VAL A 78 12.48 2.35 -4.67
N ARG A 79 11.22 2.53 -4.23
CA ARG A 79 10.69 3.84 -3.83
C ARG A 79 11.49 4.51 -2.70
N GLU A 80 11.89 3.72 -1.71
CA GLU A 80 12.70 4.22 -0.60
C GLU A 80 14.10 4.63 -1.07
N LEU A 81 14.75 3.78 -1.85
CA LEU A 81 16.12 3.98 -2.30
C LEU A 81 16.23 5.11 -3.33
N VAL A 82 15.21 5.32 -4.17
CA VAL A 82 15.12 6.50 -5.06
C VAL A 82 15.24 7.79 -4.25
N THR A 83 14.48 7.92 -3.16
CA THR A 83 14.49 9.13 -2.32
C THR A 83 15.87 9.36 -1.71
N LEU A 84 16.49 8.27 -1.22
CA LEU A 84 17.83 8.30 -0.61
C LEU A 84 18.90 8.70 -1.64
N ILE A 85 18.87 8.10 -2.83
CA ILE A 85 19.82 8.40 -3.91
C ILE A 85 19.63 9.84 -4.38
N GLY A 86 18.41 10.24 -4.76
CA GLY A 86 18.10 11.57 -5.28
C GLY A 86 18.52 12.71 -4.33
N SER A 87 18.38 12.50 -3.01
CA SER A 87 18.71 13.51 -1.98
C SER A 87 20.18 13.55 -1.56
N ALA A 88 21.01 12.57 -1.98
CA ALA A 88 22.39 12.49 -1.50
C ALA A 88 23.27 13.61 -2.10
N PRO A 89 24.02 14.38 -1.29
CA PRO A 89 24.85 15.48 -1.75
C PRO A 89 26.17 14.96 -2.31
N VAL A 90 26.23 14.70 -3.62
CA VAL A 90 27.45 14.29 -4.32
C VAL A 90 27.67 15.17 -5.55
N ASP A 91 28.90 15.18 -6.05
CA ASP A 91 29.20 15.88 -7.30
C ASP A 91 28.52 15.24 -8.53
N ALA A 92 28.47 16.00 -9.62
CA ALA A 92 27.82 15.57 -10.84
C ALA A 92 28.48 14.32 -11.47
N ALA A 93 29.78 14.11 -11.28
CA ALA A 93 30.50 12.98 -11.87
C ALA A 93 30.12 11.66 -11.17
N VAL A 94 30.05 11.68 -9.83
CA VAL A 94 29.55 10.55 -9.03
C VAL A 94 28.10 10.26 -9.38
N ARG A 95 27.25 11.30 -9.45
CA ARG A 95 25.84 11.15 -9.83
C ARG A 95 25.69 10.49 -11.21
N LYS A 96 26.41 11.00 -12.22
CA LYS A 96 26.37 10.44 -13.57
C LYS A 96 26.76 8.96 -13.57
N LYS A 97 27.83 8.60 -12.87
CA LYS A 97 28.27 7.20 -12.73
C LYS A 97 27.21 6.31 -12.08
N TRP A 98 26.45 6.81 -11.10
CA TRP A 98 25.34 6.07 -10.52
C TRP A 98 24.22 5.83 -11.52
N LEU A 99 23.84 6.86 -12.28
CA LEU A 99 22.79 6.74 -13.29
C LEU A 99 23.21 5.79 -14.43
N ASP A 100 24.46 5.85 -14.90
CA ASP A 100 24.98 4.92 -15.92
C ASP A 100 24.84 3.46 -15.45
N ARG A 101 25.22 3.20 -14.18
CA ARG A 101 25.11 1.89 -13.53
C ARG A 101 23.67 1.40 -13.36
N LEU A 102 22.77 2.28 -12.90
CA LEU A 102 21.34 1.95 -12.78
C LEU A 102 20.71 1.70 -14.15
N PHE A 103 21.12 2.46 -15.16
CA PHE A 103 20.63 2.28 -16.53
C PHE A 103 21.03 0.90 -17.05
N GLU A 104 22.29 0.49 -16.87
CA GLU A 104 22.73 -0.86 -17.19
C GLU A 104 21.97 -1.96 -16.43
N ALA A 105 21.65 -1.72 -15.15
CA ALA A 105 20.88 -2.66 -14.35
C ALA A 105 19.47 -2.84 -14.91
N ILE A 106 18.80 -1.74 -15.29
CA ILE A 106 17.47 -1.76 -15.92
C ILE A 106 17.50 -2.50 -17.26
N GLN A 107 18.55 -2.35 -18.06
CA GLN A 107 18.69 -3.09 -19.33
C GLN A 107 18.80 -4.62 -19.12
N LYS A 108 19.21 -5.05 -17.93
CA LYS A 108 19.41 -6.47 -17.56
C LYS A 108 18.35 -6.95 -16.54
N ASP A 109 17.26 -6.18 -16.37
CA ASP A 109 16.23 -6.42 -15.37
C ASP A 109 15.26 -7.52 -15.81
N ASP A 110 15.60 -8.76 -15.48
CA ASP A 110 14.81 -9.94 -15.83
C ASP A 110 14.79 -10.97 -14.68
N PRO A 111 13.61 -11.25 -14.07
CA PRO A 111 12.33 -10.54 -14.21
C PRO A 111 12.42 -9.06 -13.77
N PRO A 112 11.46 -8.18 -14.17
CA PRO A 112 11.58 -6.73 -14.02
C PRO A 112 11.29 -6.25 -12.58
N TYR A 113 12.24 -6.41 -11.68
CA TYR A 113 12.07 -6.05 -10.26
C TYR A 113 12.44 -4.60 -9.96
N ILE A 114 13.18 -3.94 -10.84
CA ILE A 114 13.66 -2.55 -10.68
C ILE A 114 13.18 -1.60 -11.78
N GLU A 115 12.33 -2.06 -12.72
CA GLU A 115 11.80 -1.26 -13.84
C GLU A 115 11.17 0.08 -13.40
N HIS A 116 10.56 0.11 -12.21
CA HIS A 116 9.96 1.30 -11.62
C HIS A 116 10.96 2.41 -11.29
N LEU A 117 12.28 2.15 -11.32
CA LEU A 117 13.30 3.21 -11.32
C LEU A 117 13.08 4.18 -12.49
N GLY A 118 12.54 3.69 -13.61
CA GLY A 118 12.24 4.51 -14.77
C GLY A 118 11.24 5.62 -14.48
N ASP A 119 10.25 5.37 -13.63
CA ASP A 119 9.24 6.37 -13.27
C ASP A 119 9.84 7.53 -12.45
N HIS A 120 11.01 7.29 -11.84
CA HIS A 120 11.72 8.20 -10.94
C HIS A 120 13.07 8.69 -11.50
N TRP A 121 13.34 8.44 -12.79
CA TRP A 121 14.64 8.76 -13.38
C TRP A 121 15.02 10.24 -13.24
N GLY A 122 14.04 11.12 -13.40
CA GLY A 122 14.19 12.56 -13.19
C GLY A 122 14.58 12.91 -11.76
N ASP A 123 13.93 12.31 -10.75
CA ASP A 123 14.28 12.50 -9.34
C ASP A 123 15.73 12.06 -9.07
N LEU A 124 16.18 10.96 -9.70
CA LEU A 124 17.55 10.45 -9.58
C LEU A 124 18.59 11.38 -10.24
N CYS A 125 18.20 12.17 -11.25
CA CYS A 125 19.06 13.18 -11.87
C CYS A 125 19.37 14.35 -10.92
N ALA A 126 18.53 14.60 -9.92
CA ALA A 126 18.64 15.65 -8.90
C ALA A 126 18.62 17.12 -9.40
N ASN A 127 18.88 17.38 -10.69
CA ASN A 127 18.78 18.71 -11.31
C ASN A 127 18.30 18.64 -12.76
N THR A 128 17.91 19.81 -13.28
CA THR A 128 17.37 20.02 -14.64
C THR A 128 18.39 19.72 -15.72
N GLU A 129 19.66 20.06 -15.49
CA GLU A 129 20.73 19.94 -16.50
C GLU A 129 21.04 18.47 -16.80
N LEU A 130 21.25 17.66 -15.75
CA LEU A 130 21.52 16.24 -15.89
C LEU A 130 20.28 15.49 -16.42
N ALA A 131 19.08 15.89 -16.00
CA ALA A 131 17.84 15.36 -16.56
C ALA A 131 17.75 15.63 -18.07
N SER A 132 18.13 16.83 -18.53
CA SER A 132 18.15 17.15 -19.97
C SER A 132 19.19 16.32 -20.72
N VAL A 133 20.38 16.11 -20.15
CA VAL A 133 21.42 15.26 -20.75
C VAL A 133 20.92 13.82 -20.93
N TRP A 134 20.22 13.27 -19.94
CA TRP A 134 19.61 11.94 -20.05
C TRP A 134 18.49 11.90 -21.07
N ALA A 135 17.64 12.93 -21.13
CA ALA A 135 16.61 13.04 -22.15
C ALA A 135 17.22 12.99 -23.56
N ASP A 136 18.28 13.78 -23.81
CA ASP A 136 18.96 13.80 -25.11
C ASP A 136 19.58 12.45 -25.51
N GLN A 137 20.05 11.67 -24.53
CA GLN A 137 20.57 10.32 -24.77
C GLN A 137 19.46 9.31 -25.11
N LEU A 138 18.28 9.43 -24.50
CA LEU A 138 17.18 8.47 -24.63
C LEU A 138 16.25 8.78 -25.83
N LEU A 139 16.16 10.05 -26.21
CA LEU A 139 15.27 10.55 -27.25
C LEU A 139 15.42 9.87 -28.62
N PRO A 140 16.64 9.64 -29.16
CA PRO A 140 16.80 9.01 -30.47
C PRO A 140 16.16 7.62 -30.52
N THR A 141 16.41 6.78 -29.52
CA THR A 141 15.83 5.43 -29.41
C THR A 141 14.33 5.50 -29.23
N GLN A 142 13.83 6.38 -28.34
CA GLN A 142 12.41 6.56 -28.11
C GLN A 142 11.65 6.96 -29.39
N ARG A 143 12.18 7.94 -30.14
CA ARG A 143 11.59 8.37 -31.42
C ARG A 143 11.62 7.26 -32.47
N SER A 144 12.68 6.45 -32.51
CA SER A 144 12.76 5.30 -33.42
C SER A 144 11.66 4.28 -33.11
N VAL A 145 11.54 3.88 -31.84
CA VAL A 145 10.51 2.93 -31.39
C VAL A 145 9.10 3.42 -31.67
N LEU A 146 8.82 4.71 -31.43
CA LEU A 146 7.52 5.30 -31.73
C LEU A 146 7.23 5.31 -33.25
N ARG A 147 8.22 5.61 -34.10
CA ARG A 147 8.07 5.54 -35.57
C ARG A 147 7.79 4.12 -36.05
N ASP A 148 8.46 3.12 -35.48
CA ASP A 148 8.20 1.71 -35.80
C ASP A 148 6.77 1.31 -35.38
N ARG A 149 6.32 1.72 -34.19
CA ARG A 149 4.92 1.52 -33.74
C ARG A 149 3.91 2.18 -34.68
N GLN A 150 4.17 3.41 -35.13
CA GLN A 150 3.31 4.12 -36.10
C GLN A 150 3.19 3.37 -37.44
N ARG A 151 4.23 2.63 -37.83
CA ARG A 151 4.23 1.75 -39.02
C ARG A 151 3.54 0.40 -38.77
N GLY A 152 3.02 0.17 -37.57
CA GLY A 152 2.39 -1.09 -37.16
C GLY A 152 3.39 -2.17 -36.74
N THR A 153 4.67 -1.84 -36.58
CA THR A 153 5.70 -2.77 -36.10
C THR A 153 5.72 -2.81 -34.57
N TYR A 154 5.76 -4.02 -34.00
CA TYR A 154 6.00 -4.16 -32.57
C TYR A 154 7.41 -3.68 -32.24
N ALA A 155 7.52 -2.70 -31.35
CA ALA A 155 8.78 -2.17 -30.85
C ALA A 155 8.67 -1.83 -29.36
N PHE A 156 9.71 -2.14 -28.60
CA PHE A 156 9.77 -1.95 -27.16
C PHE A 156 11.08 -1.28 -26.76
N PHE A 157 11.01 -0.41 -25.76
CA PHE A 157 12.18 0.22 -25.14
C PHE A 157 11.98 0.31 -23.64
N SER A 158 12.83 -0.38 -22.88
CA SER A 158 12.87 -0.33 -21.41
C SER A 158 13.14 1.09 -20.89
N GLY A 159 13.78 1.95 -21.70
CA GLY A 159 14.05 3.36 -21.39
C GLY A 159 12.88 4.32 -21.62
N THR A 160 11.69 3.84 -22.00
CA THR A 160 10.54 4.72 -22.32
C THR A 160 10.16 5.62 -21.12
N THR A 161 9.96 5.03 -19.94
CA THR A 161 9.57 5.79 -18.73
C THR A 161 10.72 6.66 -18.22
N LEU A 162 11.97 6.23 -18.37
CA LEU A 162 13.17 7.02 -18.07
C LEU A 162 13.18 8.30 -18.90
N CYS A 163 12.89 8.19 -20.20
CA CYS A 163 12.83 9.32 -21.12
C CYS A 163 11.76 10.33 -20.70
N TYR A 164 10.55 9.87 -20.39
CA TYR A 164 9.46 10.76 -19.92
C TYR A 164 9.79 11.41 -18.57
N SER A 165 10.36 10.67 -17.63
CA SER A 165 10.76 11.19 -16.32
C SER A 165 11.87 12.24 -16.42
N ALA A 166 12.86 12.00 -17.29
CA ALA A 166 13.93 12.95 -17.59
C ALA A 166 13.41 14.23 -18.25
N LEU A 167 12.58 14.12 -19.30
CA LEU A 167 11.95 15.26 -19.98
C LEU A 167 11.09 16.09 -19.03
N PHE A 168 10.30 15.43 -18.18
CA PHE A 168 9.45 16.08 -17.20
C PHE A 168 10.26 16.93 -16.22
N THR A 169 11.34 16.36 -15.67
CA THR A 169 12.22 17.03 -14.69
C THR A 169 13.04 18.13 -15.33
N ALA A 170 13.48 17.97 -16.58
CA ALA A 170 14.16 19.00 -17.35
C ALA A 170 13.23 20.17 -17.78
N GLY A 171 11.93 20.11 -17.48
CA GLY A 171 10.95 21.12 -17.90
C GLY A 171 10.60 21.07 -19.40
N ARG A 172 11.05 20.04 -20.13
CA ARG A 172 10.81 19.85 -21.57
C ARG A 172 9.45 19.23 -21.83
N HIS A 173 8.42 19.86 -21.28
CA HIS A 173 7.04 19.34 -21.24
C HIS A 173 6.42 19.22 -22.63
N ASP A 174 6.65 20.17 -23.53
CA ASP A 174 6.09 20.12 -24.88
C ASP A 174 6.67 18.96 -25.71
N GLU A 175 7.96 18.65 -25.52
CA GLU A 175 8.59 17.50 -26.17
C GLU A 175 8.05 16.18 -25.62
N LEU A 176 7.82 16.09 -24.31
CA LEU A 176 7.16 14.94 -23.69
C LEU A 176 5.76 14.74 -24.30
N LEU A 177 4.93 15.78 -24.34
CA LEU A 177 3.58 15.70 -24.92
C LEU A 177 3.65 15.32 -26.42
N GLY A 178 4.63 15.84 -27.15
CA GLY A 178 4.88 15.47 -28.55
C GLY A 178 5.18 13.97 -28.72
N LEU A 179 5.99 13.38 -27.84
CA LEU A 179 6.26 11.93 -27.87
C LEU A 179 5.01 11.11 -27.54
N LEU A 180 4.19 11.54 -26.57
CA LEU A 180 2.94 10.86 -26.23
C LEU A 180 1.96 10.88 -27.42
N ALA A 181 1.86 12.00 -28.12
CA ALA A 181 1.02 12.14 -29.31
C ALA A 181 1.51 11.28 -30.50
N MET A 182 2.79 10.88 -30.52
CA MET A 182 3.32 9.99 -31.54
C MET A 182 2.94 8.53 -31.32
N ASP A 183 2.67 8.09 -30.08
CA ASP A 183 2.34 6.69 -29.82
C ASP A 183 0.90 6.39 -30.30
N PRO A 184 0.70 5.46 -31.24
CA PRO A 184 -0.63 5.14 -31.73
C PRO A 184 -1.49 4.37 -30.72
N ARG A 185 -0.86 3.70 -29.73
CA ARG A 185 -1.54 2.87 -28.72
C ARG A 185 -0.82 2.97 -27.37
N PRO A 186 -0.77 4.16 -26.76
CA PRO A 186 -0.06 4.35 -25.52
C PRO A 186 -0.79 3.61 -24.39
N ILE A 187 -0.01 2.93 -23.54
CA ILE A 187 -0.53 2.36 -22.31
C ILE A 187 -0.67 3.44 -21.24
N TRP A 188 -1.52 3.19 -20.23
CA TRP A 188 -1.79 4.16 -19.16
C TRP A 188 -0.51 4.66 -18.46
N GLN A 189 0.48 3.79 -18.25
CA GLN A 189 1.78 4.13 -17.66
C GLN A 189 2.54 5.24 -18.42
N TYR A 190 2.27 5.41 -19.71
CA TYR A 190 2.84 6.49 -20.51
C TYR A 190 1.94 7.72 -20.46
N LEU A 191 0.62 7.53 -20.61
CA LEU A 191 -0.36 8.62 -20.61
C LEU A 191 -0.37 9.41 -19.30
N VAL A 192 -0.12 8.76 -18.15
CA VAL A 192 -0.07 9.45 -16.85
C VAL A 192 0.98 10.58 -16.83
N TRP A 193 2.02 10.52 -17.68
CA TRP A 193 2.98 11.62 -17.81
C TRP A 193 2.38 12.88 -18.44
N GLY A 194 1.42 12.74 -19.35
CA GLY A 194 0.65 13.88 -19.87
C GLY A 194 -0.16 14.55 -18.77
N ALA A 195 -0.80 13.76 -17.91
CA ALA A 195 -1.50 14.27 -16.74
C ALA A 195 -0.54 14.95 -15.75
N ARG A 196 0.66 14.38 -15.52
CA ARG A 196 1.70 15.00 -14.68
C ARG A 196 2.13 16.36 -15.23
N VAL A 197 2.30 16.49 -16.56
CA VAL A 197 2.61 17.78 -17.21
C VAL A 197 1.50 18.81 -16.96
N LEU A 198 0.23 18.44 -17.15
CA LEU A 198 -0.90 19.34 -16.88
C LEU A 198 -0.92 19.80 -15.42
N ALA A 199 -0.71 18.88 -14.47
CA ALA A 199 -0.64 19.21 -13.04
C ALA A 199 0.54 20.16 -12.73
N ALA A 200 1.71 19.93 -13.33
CA ALA A 200 2.89 20.80 -13.17
C ALA A 200 2.67 22.22 -13.74
N ARG A 201 1.80 22.36 -14.74
CA ARG A 201 1.37 23.65 -15.30
C ARG A 201 0.26 24.33 -14.49
N GLY A 202 -0.13 23.77 -13.35
CA GLY A 202 -1.21 24.27 -12.50
C GLY A 202 -2.62 23.92 -13.00
N GLN A 203 -2.74 23.13 -14.08
CA GLN A 203 -4.01 22.68 -14.66
C GLN A 203 -4.48 21.40 -13.97
N VAL A 204 -4.74 21.48 -12.66
CA VAL A 204 -4.99 20.31 -11.80
C VAL A 204 -6.25 19.54 -12.19
N ASP A 205 -7.34 20.25 -12.48
CA ASP A 205 -8.61 19.61 -12.86
C ASP A 205 -8.50 18.92 -14.22
N ASP A 206 -7.85 19.58 -15.19
CA ASP A 206 -7.56 19.01 -16.51
C ASP A 206 -6.66 17.78 -16.39
N ALA A 207 -5.67 17.80 -15.50
CA ALA A 207 -4.81 16.65 -15.24
C ALA A 207 -5.62 15.43 -14.75
N ILE A 208 -6.54 15.64 -13.81
CA ILE A 208 -7.40 14.59 -13.27
C ILE A 208 -8.36 14.07 -14.35
N ALA A 209 -8.96 14.97 -15.13
CA ALA A 209 -9.82 14.62 -16.25
C ALA A 209 -9.06 13.81 -17.30
N TYR A 210 -7.85 14.25 -17.67
CA TYR A 210 -6.98 13.55 -18.60
C TYR A 210 -6.66 12.14 -18.11
N ALA A 211 -6.24 11.99 -16.84
CA ALA A 211 -5.91 10.68 -16.27
C ALA A 211 -7.10 9.73 -16.26
N ARG A 212 -8.31 10.24 -16.01
CA ARG A 212 -9.57 9.47 -16.05
C ARG A 212 -9.94 9.06 -17.48
N GLN A 213 -9.88 9.98 -18.44
CA GLN A 213 -10.24 9.72 -19.83
C GLN A 213 -9.33 8.68 -20.48
N HIS A 214 -8.06 8.66 -20.10
CA HIS A 214 -7.04 7.77 -20.64
C HIS A 214 -6.84 6.51 -19.80
N ALA A 215 -7.65 6.30 -18.76
CA ALA A 215 -7.67 5.06 -18.01
C ALA A 215 -8.30 3.95 -18.87
N GLY A 216 -7.50 2.94 -19.20
CA GLY A 216 -8.00 1.74 -19.87
C GLY A 216 -8.78 0.85 -18.92
N SER A 217 -9.46 -0.17 -19.46
CA SER A 217 -10.22 -1.16 -18.67
C SER A 217 -9.38 -1.92 -17.62
N THR A 218 -8.07 -1.95 -17.80
CA THR A 218 -7.11 -2.58 -16.88
C THR A 218 -6.57 -1.64 -15.80
N THR A 219 -6.87 -0.34 -15.88
CA THR A 219 -6.41 0.64 -14.88
C THR A 219 -7.38 0.69 -13.72
N SER A 220 -6.88 0.39 -12.52
CA SER A 220 -7.70 0.37 -11.32
C SER A 220 -8.13 1.78 -10.89
N LEU A 221 -9.32 1.91 -10.29
CA LEU A 221 -9.82 3.20 -9.80
C LEU A 221 -8.94 3.76 -8.67
N GLU A 222 -8.31 2.89 -7.86
CA GLU A 222 -7.34 3.25 -6.82
C GLU A 222 -6.10 3.91 -7.42
N THR A 223 -5.70 3.49 -8.62
CA THR A 223 -4.54 4.06 -9.30
C THR A 223 -4.84 5.48 -9.79
N ILE A 224 -6.03 5.70 -10.33
CA ILE A 224 -6.49 7.04 -10.73
C ILE A 224 -6.68 7.93 -9.49
N ALA A 225 -7.26 7.39 -8.42
CA ALA A 225 -7.47 8.12 -7.18
C ALA A 225 -6.16 8.55 -6.53
N ARG A 226 -5.13 7.69 -6.52
CA ARG A 226 -3.78 8.04 -6.03
C ARG A 226 -3.17 9.20 -6.81
N PHE A 227 -3.28 9.17 -8.14
CA PHE A 227 -2.81 10.28 -8.97
C PHE A 227 -3.56 11.58 -8.65
N ALA A 228 -4.89 11.53 -8.62
CA ALA A 228 -5.73 12.71 -8.39
C ALA A 228 -5.51 13.31 -7.00
N GLU A 229 -5.44 12.47 -5.97
CA GLU A 229 -5.11 12.88 -4.60
C GLU A 229 -3.75 13.56 -4.55
N GLU A 230 -2.71 12.98 -5.15
CA GLU A 230 -1.37 13.58 -5.17
C GLU A 230 -1.35 14.93 -5.88
N ALA A 231 -2.03 15.05 -7.04
CA ALA A 231 -2.12 16.30 -7.79
C ALA A 231 -2.81 17.41 -6.97
N LEU A 232 -3.93 17.10 -6.31
CA LEU A 232 -4.64 18.05 -5.45
C LEU A 232 -3.81 18.44 -4.22
N LEU A 233 -3.12 17.49 -3.59
CA LEU A 233 -2.25 17.77 -2.45
C LEU A 233 -1.10 18.70 -2.82
N LYS A 234 -0.44 18.50 -3.97
CA LYS A 234 0.61 19.40 -4.47
C LYS A 234 0.09 20.80 -4.77
N ALA A 235 -1.16 20.91 -5.17
CA ALA A 235 -1.86 22.19 -5.37
C ALA A 235 -2.48 22.77 -4.08
N ASN A 236 -2.18 22.19 -2.91
CA ASN A 236 -2.72 22.58 -1.61
C ASN A 236 -4.27 22.51 -1.50
N ARG A 237 -4.94 21.74 -2.37
CA ARG A 237 -6.39 21.48 -2.36
C ARG A 237 -6.73 20.28 -1.47
N ARG A 238 -6.28 20.33 -0.21
CA ARG A 238 -6.29 19.17 0.71
C ARG A 238 -7.68 18.67 1.07
N ALA A 239 -8.64 19.56 1.31
CA ALA A 239 -10.02 19.19 1.63
C ALA A 239 -10.67 18.39 0.50
N GLU A 240 -10.51 18.86 -0.73
CA GLU A 240 -11.04 18.17 -1.91
C GLU A 240 -10.35 16.82 -2.17
N ALA A 241 -9.02 16.77 -2.00
CA ALA A 241 -8.27 15.52 -2.09
C ALA A 241 -8.81 14.48 -1.09
N PHE A 242 -9.10 14.93 0.13
CA PHE A 242 -9.69 14.11 1.17
C PHE A 242 -11.08 13.59 0.79
N ASP A 243 -12.00 14.51 0.47
CA ASP A 243 -13.41 14.19 0.25
C ASP A 243 -13.65 13.31 -0.97
N GLN A 244 -12.88 13.48 -2.05
CA GLN A 244 -13.12 12.76 -3.30
C GLN A 244 -12.26 11.51 -3.50
N PHE A 245 -11.01 11.51 -3.03
CA PHE A 245 -10.03 10.51 -3.46
C PHE A 245 -9.35 9.77 -2.33
N ALA A 246 -9.22 10.35 -1.14
CA ALA A 246 -8.31 9.82 -0.13
C ALA A 246 -8.68 8.40 0.32
N LEU A 247 -9.96 8.09 0.52
CA LEU A 247 -10.36 6.74 0.92
C LEU A 247 -9.89 5.69 -0.10
N LEU A 248 -10.23 5.87 -1.38
CA LEU A 248 -9.89 4.92 -2.43
C LEU A 248 -8.37 4.87 -2.70
N ALA A 249 -7.70 6.02 -2.61
CA ALA A 249 -6.26 6.13 -2.85
C ALA A 249 -5.40 5.49 -1.75
N ASN A 250 -5.90 5.37 -0.52
CA ASN A 250 -5.15 4.91 0.65
C ASN A 250 -5.73 3.63 1.26
N GLN A 251 -6.54 2.86 0.52
CA GLN A 251 -7.02 1.56 0.99
C GLN A 251 -5.83 0.62 1.26
N ALA A 252 -5.85 -0.01 2.43
CA ALA A 252 -4.89 -1.01 2.85
C ALA A 252 -5.60 -2.32 3.20
N ASN A 253 -4.84 -3.36 3.53
CA ASN A 253 -5.35 -4.71 3.80
C ASN A 253 -6.35 -4.80 4.98
N SER A 254 -6.45 -3.77 5.81
CA SER A 254 -7.41 -3.66 6.90
C SER A 254 -7.89 -2.22 7.09
N ASN A 255 -9.09 -2.03 7.63
CA ASN A 255 -9.62 -0.70 7.94
C ASN A 255 -8.77 0.06 8.95
N LEU A 256 -8.16 -0.63 9.91
CA LEU A 256 -7.23 0.00 10.86
C LEU A 256 -5.97 0.51 10.16
N SER A 257 -5.42 -0.25 9.21
CA SER A 257 -4.28 0.23 8.40
C SER A 257 -4.67 1.39 7.48
N THR A 258 -5.86 1.35 6.87
CA THR A 258 -6.41 2.45 6.06
C THR A 258 -6.55 3.71 6.92
N PHE A 259 -7.15 3.60 8.11
CA PHE A 259 -7.27 4.70 9.06
C PHE A 259 -5.91 5.30 9.42
N ARG A 260 -4.92 4.47 9.75
CA ARG A 260 -3.57 4.93 10.11
C ARG A 260 -2.88 5.65 8.93
N ALA A 261 -3.03 5.13 7.72
CA ALA A 261 -2.49 5.77 6.52
C ALA A 261 -3.11 7.15 6.30
N LEU A 262 -4.44 7.25 6.39
CA LEU A 262 -5.17 8.52 6.25
C LEU A 262 -4.86 9.50 7.38
N SER A 263 -4.84 9.05 8.64
CA SER A 263 -4.51 9.89 9.79
C SER A 263 -3.10 10.46 9.70
N LYS A 264 -2.14 9.70 9.16
CA LYS A 264 -0.78 10.18 8.90
C LYS A 264 -0.74 11.21 7.76
N LYS A 265 -1.53 11.00 6.70
CA LYS A 265 -1.52 11.84 5.49
C LYS A 265 -2.33 13.13 5.64
N TYR A 266 -3.37 13.10 6.47
CA TYR A 266 -4.26 14.20 6.81
C TYR A 266 -4.23 14.46 8.33
N PRO A 267 -3.09 14.89 8.90
CA PRO A 267 -2.94 15.14 10.33
C PRO A 267 -3.82 16.28 10.86
N GLU A 268 -4.32 17.15 9.97
CA GLU A 268 -5.27 18.22 10.30
C GLU A 268 -6.66 17.71 10.72
N LEU A 269 -7.01 16.46 10.40
CA LEU A 269 -8.28 15.86 10.77
C LEU A 269 -8.16 15.18 12.14
N ALA A 270 -9.00 15.62 13.09
CA ALA A 270 -9.12 14.94 14.38
C ALA A 270 -9.47 13.45 14.18
N PRO A 271 -8.82 12.52 14.90
CA PRO A 271 -9.03 11.07 14.75
C PRO A 271 -10.51 10.64 14.76
N ASP A 272 -11.30 11.20 15.67
CA ASP A 272 -12.73 10.87 15.81
C ASP A 272 -13.55 11.33 14.61
N LYS A 273 -13.22 12.51 14.05
CA LYS A 273 -13.88 13.03 12.83
C LYS A 273 -13.53 12.20 11.61
N LEU A 274 -12.26 11.82 11.47
CA LEU A 274 -11.80 10.93 10.40
C LEU A 274 -12.52 9.58 10.48
N LEU A 275 -12.59 8.97 11.67
CA LEU A 275 -13.32 7.73 11.87
C LEU A 275 -14.81 7.87 11.51
N GLY A 276 -15.44 8.97 11.92
CA GLY A 276 -16.83 9.28 11.58
C GLY A 276 -17.08 9.35 10.07
N HIS A 277 -16.20 10.04 9.34
CA HIS A 277 -16.25 10.11 7.88
C HIS A 277 -16.11 8.73 7.25
N LEU A 278 -15.11 7.94 7.67
CA LEU A 278 -14.86 6.61 7.13
C LEU A 278 -16.01 5.62 7.35
N ILE A 279 -16.68 5.71 8.50
CA ILE A 279 -17.90 4.93 8.77
C ILE A 279 -19.02 5.33 7.79
N ALA A 280 -19.19 6.63 7.54
CA ALA A 280 -20.20 7.13 6.61
C ALA A 280 -19.91 6.73 5.15
N SER A 281 -18.62 6.61 4.78
CA SER A 281 -18.20 6.17 3.45
C SER A 281 -18.35 4.66 3.20
N THR A 282 -18.69 3.86 4.21
CA THR A 282 -18.93 2.40 4.09
C THR A 282 -20.32 2.03 4.60
N PRO A 283 -21.40 2.47 3.92
CA PRO A 283 -22.76 2.19 4.35
C PRO A 283 -23.03 0.69 4.35
N GLY A 284 -23.71 0.20 5.39
CA GLY A 284 -24.05 -1.22 5.56
C GLY A 284 -23.00 -2.09 6.27
N GLU A 285 -21.76 -1.60 6.40
CA GLU A 285 -20.68 -2.36 7.06
C GLU A 285 -19.95 -1.60 8.20
N PRO A 286 -20.62 -0.79 9.05
CA PRO A 286 -19.96 -0.02 10.11
C PRO A 286 -19.09 -0.85 11.09
N GLY A 287 -19.43 -2.12 11.33
CA GLY A 287 -18.69 -3.06 12.18
C GLY A 287 -17.25 -3.33 11.71
N LYS A 288 -16.95 -3.07 10.44
CA LYS A 288 -15.59 -3.10 9.87
C LYS A 288 -14.63 -2.10 10.54
N TRP A 289 -15.17 -1.06 11.18
CA TRP A 289 -14.42 0.00 11.89
C TRP A 289 -14.30 -0.23 13.40
N PHE A 290 -14.83 -1.34 13.94
CA PHE A 290 -14.75 -1.68 15.37
C PHE A 290 -13.32 -1.61 15.93
N ALA A 291 -12.37 -2.26 15.24
CA ALA A 291 -10.98 -2.32 15.69
C ALA A 291 -10.33 -0.92 15.74
N THR A 292 -10.74 -0.03 14.85
CA THR A 292 -10.29 1.37 14.82
C THR A 292 -10.85 2.14 16.01
N ALA A 293 -12.18 2.10 16.24
CA ALA A 293 -12.81 2.74 17.40
C ALA A 293 -12.21 2.26 18.73
N LYS A 294 -11.98 0.94 18.86
CA LYS A 294 -11.30 0.34 20.02
C LYS A 294 -9.88 0.90 20.20
N THR A 295 -9.11 1.00 19.12
CA THR A 295 -7.73 1.52 19.17
C THR A 295 -7.69 2.98 19.61
N LEU A 296 -8.72 3.77 19.25
CA LEU A 296 -8.92 5.14 19.72
C LEU A 296 -9.50 5.24 21.14
N LYS A 297 -9.72 4.10 21.82
CA LYS A 297 -10.36 4.00 23.15
C LYS A 297 -11.79 4.55 23.21
N LEU A 298 -12.47 4.64 22.06
CA LEU A 298 -13.87 5.01 21.96
C LEU A 298 -14.75 3.78 22.21
N PHE A 299 -14.74 3.25 23.43
CA PHE A 299 -15.34 1.94 23.73
C PHE A 299 -16.84 1.88 23.47
N ASP A 300 -17.60 2.91 23.83
CA ASP A 300 -19.04 2.96 23.54
C ASP A 300 -19.32 2.95 22.04
N ARG A 301 -18.54 3.72 21.27
CA ARG A 301 -18.66 3.74 19.81
C ARG A 301 -18.25 2.40 19.21
N ALA A 302 -17.19 1.78 19.72
CA ALA A 302 -16.78 0.45 19.29
C ALA A 302 -17.90 -0.57 19.53
N THR A 303 -18.54 -0.57 20.71
CA THR A 303 -19.71 -1.41 20.98
C THR A 303 -20.84 -1.16 19.99
N GLN A 304 -21.20 0.10 19.72
CA GLN A 304 -22.23 0.42 18.71
C GLN A 304 -21.89 -0.16 17.34
N LEU A 305 -20.65 0.01 16.88
CA LEU A 305 -20.21 -0.53 15.58
C LEU A 305 -20.24 -2.05 15.56
N ALA A 306 -19.80 -2.71 16.64
CA ALA A 306 -19.81 -4.16 16.76
C ALA A 306 -21.22 -4.75 16.63
N TRP A 307 -22.25 -4.05 17.10
CA TRP A 307 -23.65 -4.50 16.99
C TRP A 307 -24.35 -4.03 15.71
N ALA A 308 -23.88 -2.96 15.06
CA ALA A 308 -24.54 -2.37 13.90
C ALA A 308 -24.40 -3.20 12.62
N SER A 309 -23.31 -3.94 12.45
CA SER A 309 -23.12 -4.85 11.31
C SER A 309 -22.07 -5.92 11.62
N PRO A 310 -21.95 -6.97 10.79
CA PRO A 310 -21.00 -8.05 11.01
C PRO A 310 -19.57 -7.56 11.25
N CYS A 311 -18.97 -8.04 12.34
CA CYS A 311 -17.56 -7.87 12.69
C CYS A 311 -16.98 -9.25 12.98
N ASP A 312 -15.74 -9.50 12.58
CA ASP A 312 -15.10 -10.81 12.74
C ASP A 312 -15.15 -11.28 14.22
N PRO A 313 -15.79 -12.42 14.53
CA PRO A 313 -15.95 -12.87 15.90
C PRO A 313 -14.63 -13.10 16.63
N LYS A 314 -13.58 -13.56 15.95
CA LYS A 314 -12.25 -13.74 16.56
C LYS A 314 -11.65 -12.39 16.99
N THR A 315 -11.85 -11.34 16.21
CA THR A 315 -11.44 -9.97 16.54
C THR A 315 -12.20 -9.43 17.77
N LEU A 316 -13.51 -9.68 17.85
CA LEU A 316 -14.34 -9.29 19.00
C LEU A 316 -13.94 -10.05 20.27
N THR A 317 -13.80 -11.38 20.21
CA THR A 317 -13.38 -12.22 21.33
C THR A 317 -11.99 -11.82 21.84
N ARG A 318 -11.03 -11.54 20.94
CA ARG A 318 -9.71 -11.01 21.34
C ARG A 318 -9.84 -9.67 22.05
N ALA A 319 -10.66 -8.75 21.52
CA ALA A 319 -10.87 -7.46 22.15
C ALA A 319 -11.48 -7.59 23.55
N ALA A 320 -12.44 -8.50 23.74
CA ALA A 320 -13.02 -8.80 25.04
C ALA A 320 -11.96 -9.30 26.02
N ARG A 321 -11.14 -10.28 25.62
CA ARG A 321 -10.04 -10.80 26.44
C ARG A 321 -9.07 -9.71 26.88
N ASP A 322 -8.62 -8.89 25.92
CA ASP A 322 -7.62 -7.83 26.17
C ASP A 322 -8.12 -6.75 27.15
N HIS A 323 -9.44 -6.60 27.30
CA HIS A 323 -10.07 -5.52 28.07
C HIS A 323 -10.88 -6.00 29.27
N LEU A 324 -10.93 -7.32 29.54
CA LEU A 324 -11.78 -7.92 30.57
C LEU A 324 -11.60 -7.27 31.95
N THR A 325 -10.37 -6.96 32.34
CA THR A 325 -10.07 -6.36 33.65
C THR A 325 -10.27 -4.84 33.65
N LYS A 326 -9.88 -4.15 32.57
CA LYS A 326 -9.81 -2.68 32.55
C LYS A 326 -11.12 -2.02 32.12
N GLN A 327 -11.92 -2.69 31.30
CA GLN A 327 -13.19 -2.22 30.74
C GLN A 327 -14.18 -3.39 30.66
N PRO A 328 -14.63 -3.95 31.80
CA PRO A 328 -15.43 -5.17 31.83
C PRO A 328 -16.76 -5.07 31.08
N GLY A 329 -17.44 -3.91 31.12
CA GLY A 329 -18.68 -3.68 30.37
C GLY A 329 -18.47 -3.73 28.85
N PHE A 330 -17.39 -3.12 28.35
CA PHE A 330 -17.00 -3.22 26.94
C PHE A 330 -16.64 -4.66 26.56
N ALA A 331 -15.86 -5.33 27.41
CA ALA A 331 -15.45 -6.72 27.17
C ALA A 331 -16.66 -7.66 27.06
N MET A 332 -17.62 -7.52 27.98
CA MET A 332 -18.90 -8.23 27.93
C MET A 332 -19.62 -7.96 26.60
N GLN A 333 -19.79 -6.69 26.20
CA GLN A 333 -20.49 -6.34 24.98
C GLN A 333 -19.79 -6.87 23.72
N ALA A 334 -18.47 -6.83 23.65
CA ALA A 334 -17.70 -7.39 22.53
C ALA A 334 -17.86 -8.92 22.46
N ALA A 335 -17.83 -9.62 23.59
CA ALA A 335 -18.02 -11.06 23.64
C ALA A 335 -19.46 -11.48 23.25
N LEU A 336 -20.47 -10.74 23.71
CA LEU A 336 -21.87 -10.95 23.32
C LEU A 336 -22.10 -10.70 21.83
N ALA A 337 -21.50 -9.63 21.27
CA ALA A 337 -21.55 -9.37 19.84
C ALA A 337 -20.86 -10.49 19.04
N ALA A 338 -19.76 -11.06 19.56
CA ALA A 338 -19.09 -12.20 18.93
C ALA A 338 -20.04 -13.40 18.82
N LEU A 339 -20.67 -13.80 19.93
CA LEU A 339 -21.66 -14.87 19.94
C LEU A 339 -22.83 -14.57 19.00
N HIS A 340 -23.32 -13.33 18.99
CA HIS A 340 -24.38 -12.90 18.09
C HIS A 340 -24.00 -13.14 16.63
N TRP A 341 -22.84 -12.66 16.17
CA TRP A 341 -22.43 -12.84 14.78
C TRP A 341 -22.12 -14.30 14.42
N MET A 342 -21.56 -15.07 15.35
CA MET A 342 -21.40 -16.53 15.19
C MET A 342 -22.76 -17.19 14.97
N SER A 343 -23.79 -16.84 15.75
CA SER A 343 -25.14 -17.41 15.61
C SER A 343 -25.81 -17.08 14.27
N MET A 344 -25.42 -15.96 13.66
CA MET A 344 -25.89 -15.51 12.35
C MET A 344 -25.06 -16.07 11.18
N GLY A 345 -24.05 -16.91 11.45
CA GLY A 345 -23.23 -17.54 10.40
C GLY A 345 -22.02 -16.73 9.95
N HIS A 346 -21.62 -15.69 10.69
CA HIS A 346 -20.43 -14.91 10.39
C HIS A 346 -19.19 -15.44 11.12
N GLY A 347 -18.03 -15.24 10.50
CA GLY A 347 -16.71 -15.60 11.03
C GLY A 347 -16.03 -16.70 10.20
N TYR A 348 -14.71 -16.60 10.09
CA TYR A 348 -13.91 -17.50 9.26
C TYR A 348 -13.24 -18.59 10.11
N GLU A 349 -13.38 -19.85 9.68
CA GLU A 349 -12.79 -21.03 10.32
C GLU A 349 -13.03 -21.07 11.84
N LEU A 350 -14.28 -20.88 12.25
CA LEU A 350 -14.66 -20.95 13.65
C LEU A 350 -14.72 -22.39 14.14
N THR A 351 -14.33 -22.58 15.40
CA THR A 351 -14.36 -23.86 16.11
C THR A 351 -15.20 -23.75 17.39
N GLY A 352 -15.54 -24.88 18.01
CA GLY A 352 -16.25 -24.87 19.30
C GLY A 352 -15.47 -24.16 20.41
N LEU A 353 -14.14 -24.13 20.32
CA LEU A 353 -13.28 -23.39 21.25
C LEU A 353 -13.51 -21.88 21.16
N ASP A 354 -13.74 -21.35 19.95
CA ASP A 354 -14.05 -19.92 19.76
C ASP A 354 -15.38 -19.56 20.43
N VAL A 355 -16.38 -20.44 20.36
CA VAL A 355 -17.69 -20.26 21.02
C VAL A 355 -17.55 -20.28 22.53
N HIS A 356 -16.85 -21.28 23.07
CA HIS A 356 -16.62 -21.39 24.51
C HIS A 356 -15.90 -20.17 25.08
N GLU A 357 -14.86 -19.70 24.39
CA GLU A 357 -14.10 -18.55 24.84
C GLU A 357 -14.93 -17.26 24.82
N ALA A 358 -15.71 -17.03 23.76
CA ALA A 358 -16.62 -15.89 23.70
C ALA A 358 -17.67 -15.95 24.82
N HIS A 359 -18.26 -17.12 25.06
CA HIS A 359 -19.24 -17.32 26.13
C HIS A 359 -18.64 -17.09 27.52
N ARG A 360 -17.46 -17.66 27.80
CA ARG A 360 -16.74 -17.46 29.06
C ARG A 360 -16.45 -15.98 29.30
N LEU A 361 -15.92 -15.28 28.29
CA LEU A 361 -15.62 -13.85 28.39
C LEU A 361 -16.87 -12.98 28.56
N ALA A 362 -18.01 -13.37 27.97
CA ALA A 362 -19.28 -12.68 28.17
C ALA A 362 -19.73 -12.78 29.63
N ILE A 363 -19.70 -13.97 30.23
CA ILE A 363 -20.08 -14.21 31.62
C ILE A 363 -19.13 -13.52 32.60
N GLU A 364 -17.82 -13.68 32.42
CA GLU A 364 -16.82 -13.04 33.29
C GLU A 364 -16.89 -11.52 33.19
N GLY A 365 -17.04 -10.98 31.97
CA GLY A 365 -17.19 -9.55 31.75
C GLY A 365 -18.47 -9.01 32.39
N ALA A 366 -19.58 -9.74 32.28
CA ALA A 366 -20.84 -9.39 32.90
C ALA A 366 -20.76 -9.39 34.43
N THR A 367 -20.09 -10.40 35.01
CA THR A 367 -19.87 -10.49 36.46
C THR A 367 -19.06 -9.29 36.95
N ASN A 368 -17.94 -8.98 36.28
CA ASN A 368 -17.08 -7.84 36.64
C ASN A 368 -17.76 -6.47 36.42
N ALA A 369 -18.73 -6.39 35.50
CA ALA A 369 -19.52 -5.20 35.24
C ALA A 369 -20.83 -5.14 36.04
N GLN A 370 -21.15 -6.17 36.83
CA GLN A 370 -22.44 -6.34 37.53
C GLN A 370 -23.66 -6.28 36.59
N GLN A 371 -23.56 -6.90 35.42
CA GLN A 371 -24.59 -6.92 34.36
C GLN A 371 -24.98 -8.36 33.94
N THR A 372 -24.87 -9.32 34.86
CA THR A 372 -25.09 -10.76 34.61
C THR A 372 -26.45 -11.06 33.99
N GLU A 373 -27.54 -10.48 34.51
CA GLU A 373 -28.89 -10.71 33.99
C GLU A 373 -29.03 -10.27 32.52
N ARG A 374 -28.47 -9.11 32.17
CA ARG A 374 -28.50 -8.58 30.81
C ARG A 374 -27.71 -9.46 29.84
N ALA A 375 -26.55 -9.94 30.27
CA ALA A 375 -25.73 -10.84 29.46
C ALA A 375 -26.46 -12.18 29.23
N GLN A 376 -27.05 -12.73 30.29
CA GLN A 376 -27.80 -13.99 30.22
C GLN A 376 -28.97 -13.90 29.23
N ALA A 377 -29.79 -12.84 29.32
CA ALA A 377 -30.89 -12.62 28.39
C ALA A 377 -30.42 -12.50 26.93
N THR A 378 -29.27 -11.87 26.70
CA THR A 378 -28.68 -11.74 25.35
C THR A 378 -28.17 -13.09 24.85
N ILE A 379 -27.53 -13.90 25.72
CA ILE A 379 -27.06 -15.25 25.37
C ILE A 379 -28.25 -16.14 25.00
N GLU A 380 -29.34 -16.10 25.76
CA GLU A 380 -30.57 -16.86 25.45
C GLU A 380 -31.13 -16.50 24.07
N GLN A 381 -31.17 -15.22 23.72
CA GLN A 381 -31.57 -14.77 22.38
C GLN A 381 -30.63 -15.24 21.27
N VAL A 382 -29.32 -15.26 21.54
CA VAL A 382 -28.30 -15.74 20.59
C VAL A 382 -28.38 -17.26 20.37
N LEU A 383 -28.85 -17.99 21.38
CA LEU A 383 -29.06 -19.43 21.32
C LEU A 383 -30.49 -19.80 20.87
N ALA A 384 -31.32 -18.84 20.49
CA ALA A 384 -32.69 -19.10 20.07
C ALA A 384 -32.73 -20.00 18.80
N PRO A 385 -33.66 -20.97 18.69
CA PRO A 385 -33.65 -21.98 17.64
C PRO A 385 -33.82 -21.43 16.22
N ASP A 386 -34.41 -20.24 16.08
CA ASP A 386 -34.65 -19.53 14.82
C ASP A 386 -33.37 -18.95 14.20
N ARG A 387 -32.25 -18.93 14.94
CA ARG A 387 -30.97 -18.45 14.40
C ARG A 387 -30.23 -19.52 13.58
N PRO A 388 -29.59 -19.13 12.46
CA PRO A 388 -28.96 -20.06 11.52
C PRO A 388 -27.98 -21.06 12.13
N MET A 389 -27.13 -20.61 13.07
CA MET A 389 -26.08 -21.44 13.67
C MET A 389 -26.38 -21.84 15.12
N SER A 390 -27.59 -21.60 15.62
CA SER A 390 -27.95 -21.86 17.03
C SER A 390 -27.67 -23.30 17.47
N ALA A 391 -28.02 -24.29 16.64
CA ALA A 391 -27.77 -25.71 16.93
C ALA A 391 -26.28 -26.02 17.09
N TRP A 392 -25.42 -25.38 16.27
CA TRP A 392 -23.98 -25.52 16.37
C TRP A 392 -23.42 -24.83 17.63
N LEU A 393 -23.91 -23.64 17.99
CA LEU A 393 -23.51 -22.94 19.22
C LEU A 393 -23.92 -23.74 20.46
N ARG A 394 -25.18 -24.21 20.54
CA ARG A 394 -25.69 -25.01 21.66
C ARG A 394 -24.87 -26.28 21.86
N ARG A 395 -24.62 -27.03 20.77
CA ARG A 395 -23.76 -28.22 20.81
C ARG A 395 -22.36 -27.88 21.29
N SER A 396 -21.78 -26.78 20.80
CA SER A 396 -20.45 -26.34 21.21
C SER A 396 -20.42 -26.01 22.71
N LEU A 397 -21.47 -25.41 23.25
CA LEU A 397 -21.57 -25.08 24.69
C LEU A 397 -22.01 -26.26 25.57
N GLY A 398 -22.25 -27.46 25.00
CA GLY A 398 -22.75 -28.61 25.75
C GLY A 398 -24.20 -28.47 26.21
N ILE A 399 -24.97 -27.58 25.59
CA ILE A 399 -26.40 -27.37 25.86
C ILE A 399 -27.17 -28.36 24.97
N THR A 400 -27.64 -29.45 25.57
CA THR A 400 -28.52 -30.44 24.92
C THR A 400 -29.86 -29.80 24.52
N PRO A 401 -30.55 -30.29 23.47
CA PRO A 401 -31.76 -29.68 22.93
C PRO A 401 -32.86 -29.40 23.94
#